data_AF-A0A3Q4GBA5-F1
#
_entry.id   AF-A0A3Q4GBA5-F1
#
_cell.length_a   1.000
_cell.length_b   1.000
_cell.length_c   1.000
_cell.angle_alpha   90.00
_cell.angle_beta   90.00
_cell.angle_gamma   90.00
#
_symmetry.space_group_name_H-M   'P 1'
#
loop_
_entity.id
_entity.type
_entity.pdbx_description
1 polymer ?
#
loop_
_entity_poly.entity_id
_entity_poly.type
_entity_poly.pdbx_seq_one_letter_code
_entity_poly.pdbx_strand_id
1 'polypeptide(L)'
;MESDLKPQDQKDLDKFIKFFALKTVQVIVQARLGEKICTRSSSSPTGSDWFNLAIKDIPEVTHEAKKALAGQLPGIGRSMCVEISLKTSEVKKQTNKQTNKKPASCFLVL
;
A
#
# COMPACT_ATOMS: atom_id res chain seq x y z
N MET A 1 25.89 3.02 -4.83
CA MET A 1 26.17 3.90 -3.69
C MET A 1 26.25 3.01 -2.48
N GLU A 2 27.45 2.79 -1.98
CA GLU A 2 27.65 2.09 -0.71
C GLU A 2 27.28 3.10 0.39
N SER A 3 26.21 2.83 1.13
CA SER A 3 25.75 3.70 2.20
C SER A 3 26.75 3.60 3.36
N ASP A 4 27.37 4.73 3.75
CA ASP A 4 28.22 4.87 4.96
C ASP A 4 27.43 4.70 6.28
N LEU A 5 26.35 3.92 6.26
CA LEU A 5 25.52 3.63 7.41
C LEU A 5 26.10 2.43 8.15
N LYS A 6 26.03 2.48 9.49
CA LYS A 6 26.38 1.31 10.28
C LYS A 6 25.45 0.15 9.89
N PRO A 7 25.92 -1.11 9.94
CA PRO A 7 25.08 -2.26 9.59
C PRO A 7 23.76 -2.33 10.36
N GLN A 8 23.73 -1.80 11.59
CA GLN A 8 22.50 -1.71 12.39
C GLN A 8 21.53 -0.66 11.83
N ASP A 9 22.03 0.53 11.52
CA ASP A 9 21.23 1.63 10.96
C ASP A 9 20.62 1.23 9.61
N GLN A 10 21.37 0.50 8.78
CA GLN A 10 20.83 -0.03 7.51
C GLN A 10 19.69 -1.04 7.76
N LYS A 11 19.84 -1.95 8.72
CA LYS A 11 18.77 -2.91 9.07
C LYS A 11 17.53 -2.22 9.62
N ASP A 12 17.71 -1.19 10.44
CA ASP A 12 16.60 -0.42 11.00
C ASP A 12 15.91 0.41 9.92
N LEU A 13 16.68 1.00 9.00
CA LEU A 13 16.14 1.68 7.81
C LEU A 13 15.33 0.73 6.93
N ASP A 14 15.85 -0.45 6.62
CA ASP A 14 15.16 -1.48 5.86
C ASP A 14 13.84 -1.90 6.54
N LYS A 15 13.86 -2.02 7.87
CA LYS A 15 12.66 -2.28 8.68
C LYS A 15 11.65 -1.14 8.57
N PHE A 16 12.09 0.11 8.67
CA PHE A 16 11.22 1.28 8.51
C PHE A 16 10.60 1.34 7.12
N ILE A 17 11.38 1.14 6.06
CA ILE A 17 10.87 1.12 4.68
C ILE A 17 9.82 0.02 4.51
N LYS A 18 10.09 -1.19 5.04
CA LYS A 18 9.14 -2.31 5.00
C LYS A 18 7.80 -1.95 5.63
N PHE A 19 7.82 -1.44 6.87
CA PHE A 19 6.58 -1.12 7.57
C PHE A 19 5.90 0.13 7.01
N PHE A 20 6.65 1.07 6.45
CA PHE A 20 6.11 2.23 5.74
C PHE A 20 5.31 1.79 4.52
N ALA A 21 5.87 0.91 3.68
CA ALA A 21 5.19 0.37 2.52
C ALA A 21 3.91 -0.39 2.92
N LEU A 22 3.97 -1.25 3.94
CA LEU A 22 2.81 -1.99 4.43
C LEU A 22 1.71 -1.06 4.98
N LYS A 23 2.05 -0.06 5.80
CA LYS A 23 1.08 0.90 6.34
C LYS A 23 0.51 1.80 5.26
N THR A 24 1.27 2.12 4.22
CA THR A 24 0.79 2.87 3.04
C THR A 24 -0.35 2.14 2.35
N VAL A 25 -0.20 0.83 2.09
CA VAL A 25 -1.30 0.03 1.50
C VAL A 25 -2.52 0.01 2.42
N GLN A 26 -2.34 -0.16 3.73
CA GLN A 26 -3.44 -0.16 4.69
C GLN A 26 -4.25 1.14 4.60
N VAL A 27 -3.59 2.28 4.61
CA VAL A 27 -4.25 3.59 4.51
C VAL A 27 -4.99 3.75 3.19
N ILE A 28 -4.36 3.40 2.06
CA ILE A 28 -4.98 3.52 0.73
C ILE A 28 -6.23 2.65 0.62
N VAL A 29 -6.13 1.37 1.00
CA VAL A 29 -7.26 0.43 0.91
C VAL A 29 -8.38 0.84 1.85
N GLN A 30 -8.07 1.18 3.10
CA GLN A 30 -9.07 1.60 4.08
C GLN A 30 -9.80 2.88 3.65
N ALA A 31 -9.11 3.83 3.02
CA ALA A 31 -9.70 5.04 2.45
C ALA A 31 -10.61 4.79 1.22
N ARG A 32 -10.70 3.55 0.74
CA ARG A 32 -11.53 3.14 -0.40
C ARG A 32 -12.61 2.12 -0.04
N LEU A 33 -12.74 1.75 1.24
CA LEU A 33 -13.80 0.85 1.70
C LEU A 33 -15.21 1.47 1.68
N GLY A 34 -15.34 2.78 1.45
CA GLY A 34 -16.63 3.48 1.43
C GLY A 34 -17.17 3.83 2.82
N GLU A 35 -16.38 3.60 3.88
CA GLU A 35 -16.73 3.89 5.27
C GLU A 35 -15.73 4.87 5.90
N LYS A 36 -16.18 5.59 6.93
CA LYS A 36 -15.30 6.49 7.70
C LYS A 36 -14.42 5.65 8.63
N ILE A 37 -13.11 5.79 8.48
CA ILE A 37 -12.13 5.18 9.39
C ILE A 37 -11.92 6.08 10.60
N CYS A 38 -11.97 5.51 11.79
CA CYS A 38 -11.73 6.21 13.06
C CYS A 38 -10.85 5.35 13.97
N THR A 39 -9.77 5.93 14.47
CA THR A 39 -8.85 5.30 15.42
C THR A 39 -8.65 6.23 16.62
N ARG A 40 -8.37 5.64 17.78
CA ARG A 40 -8.18 6.39 19.03
C ARG A 40 -6.69 6.57 19.29
N SER A 41 -6.31 7.74 19.76
CA SER A 41 -4.99 7.96 20.35
C SER A 41 -4.81 7.12 21.60
N SER A 42 -3.57 6.72 21.88
CA SER A 42 -3.19 5.95 23.07
C SER A 42 -1.92 6.55 23.67
N SER A 43 -1.88 6.69 24.99
CA SER A 43 -0.65 7.01 25.74
C SER A 43 0.23 5.78 25.97
N SER A 44 -0.30 4.58 25.70
CA SER A 44 0.40 3.30 25.74
C SER A 44 0.40 2.68 24.35
N PRO A 45 1.32 3.08 23.45
CA PRO A 45 1.41 2.52 22.11
C PRO A 45 1.79 1.05 22.17
N THR A 46 1.23 0.26 21.26
CA THR A 46 1.59 -1.14 21.06
C THR A 46 2.83 -1.25 20.19
N GLY A 47 3.54 -2.37 20.26
CA GLY A 47 4.68 -2.66 19.37
C GLY A 47 4.32 -2.73 17.87
N SER A 48 3.03 -2.65 17.53
CA SER A 48 2.49 -2.60 16.17
C SER A 48 2.15 -1.19 15.67
N ASP A 49 2.19 -0.17 16.53
CA ASP A 49 1.87 1.23 16.18
C ASP A 49 3.07 1.93 15.53
N TRP A 50 3.36 1.53 14.29
CA TRP A 50 4.42 2.12 13.50
C TRP A 50 4.18 3.60 13.22
N PHE A 51 5.25 4.39 13.27
CA PHE A 51 5.24 5.84 13.01
C PHE A 51 4.37 6.64 13.98
N ASN A 52 4.09 6.10 15.17
CA ASN A 52 3.20 6.70 16.16
C ASN A 52 1.77 6.94 15.63
N LEU A 53 1.35 6.14 14.64
CA LEU A 53 0.02 6.20 14.04
C LEU A 53 -0.76 4.93 14.36
N ALA A 54 -1.97 5.10 14.90
CA ALA A 54 -2.92 4.03 15.12
C ALA A 54 -3.56 3.63 13.78
N ILE A 55 -2.90 2.76 13.02
CA ILE A 55 -3.39 2.19 11.76
C ILE A 55 -3.60 0.70 11.99
N LYS A 56 -4.87 0.27 12.01
CA LYS A 56 -5.23 -1.15 12.17
C LYS A 56 -4.88 -1.91 10.90
N ASP A 57 -4.30 -3.08 11.03
CA ASP A 57 -3.96 -3.91 9.88
C ASP A 57 -5.14 -4.81 9.50
N ILE A 58 -5.57 -4.74 8.24
CA ILE A 58 -6.46 -5.75 7.64
C ILE A 58 -5.57 -6.93 7.19
N PRO A 59 -5.81 -8.17 7.69
CA PRO A 59 -4.95 -9.32 7.41
C PRO A 59 -4.79 -9.63 5.91
N GLU A 60 -5.88 -9.57 5.16
CA GLU A 60 -5.93 -9.86 3.72
C GLU A 60 -5.10 -8.84 2.93
N VAL A 61 -5.24 -7.56 3.29
CA VAL A 61 -4.46 -6.46 2.69
C VAL A 61 -2.96 -6.63 3.02
N THR A 62 -2.63 -7.01 4.24
CA THR A 62 -1.25 -7.27 4.66
C THR A 62 -0.65 -8.45 3.88
N HIS A 63 -1.44 -9.51 3.66
CA HIS A 63 -1.01 -10.68 2.90
C HIS A 63 -0.68 -10.30 1.45
N GLU A 64 -1.61 -9.63 0.76
CA GLU A 64 -1.39 -9.21 -0.63
C GLU A 64 -0.23 -8.21 -0.76
N ALA A 65 -0.09 -7.26 0.18
CA ALA A 65 1.03 -6.33 0.18
C ALA A 65 2.39 -7.05 0.35
N LYS A 66 2.47 -8.01 1.29
CA LYS A 66 3.70 -8.82 1.48
C LYS A 66 4.01 -9.68 0.26
N LYS A 67 2.99 -10.24 -0.38
CA LYS A 67 3.10 -11.03 -1.61
C LYS A 67 3.62 -10.18 -2.77
N ALA A 68 3.09 -8.97 -2.95
CA ALA A 68 3.54 -8.02 -3.97
C ALA A 68 4.99 -7.54 -3.74
N LEU A 69 5.39 -7.37 -2.48
CA LEU A 69 6.78 -7.05 -2.13
C LEU A 69 7.75 -8.21 -2.34
N ALA A 70 7.27 -9.47 -2.30
CA ALA A 70 8.06 -10.68 -2.49
C ALA A 70 9.34 -10.74 -1.61
N GLY A 71 9.25 -10.23 -0.38
CA GLY A 71 10.37 -10.19 0.57
C GLY A 71 11.42 -9.11 0.30
N GLN A 72 11.18 -8.23 -0.67
CA GLN A 72 12.09 -7.16 -1.06
C GLN A 72 11.48 -5.78 -0.75
N LEU A 73 12.30 -4.74 -0.81
CA LEU A 73 11.90 -3.37 -0.50
C LEU A 73 11.72 -2.53 -1.77
N PRO A 74 10.84 -1.52 -1.77
CA PRO A 74 10.82 -0.49 -2.80
C PRO A 74 12.16 0.25 -2.87
N GLY A 75 12.59 0.62 -4.07
CA GLY A 75 13.86 1.29 -4.31
C GLY A 75 13.97 1.82 -5.74
N ILE A 76 15.15 2.30 -6.12
CA ILE A 76 15.39 2.85 -7.45
C ILE A 76 15.12 1.77 -8.51
N GLY A 77 14.29 2.10 -9.50
CA GLY A 77 13.88 1.17 -10.56
C GLY A 77 12.86 0.10 -10.13
N ARG A 78 12.40 0.14 -8.87
CA ARG A 78 11.43 -0.81 -8.33
C ARG A 78 10.48 -0.14 -7.34
N SER A 79 9.37 0.34 -7.87
CA SER A 79 8.30 0.95 -7.07
C SER A 79 7.28 -0.09 -6.63
N MET A 80 6.63 0.18 -5.49
CA MET A 80 5.41 -0.51 -5.09
C MET A 80 4.22 0.30 -5.60
N CYS A 81 3.34 -0.32 -6.39
CA CYS A 81 2.16 0.34 -6.93
C CYS A 81 0.89 -0.21 -6.27
N VAL A 82 -0.03 0.68 -5.91
CA VAL A 82 -1.38 0.31 -5.45
C VAL A 82 -2.38 0.86 -6.46
N GLU A 83 -2.99 -0.03 -7.24
CA GLU A 83 -4.00 0.35 -8.22
C GLU A 83 -5.40 0.24 -7.62
N ILE A 84 -6.21 1.27 -7.80
CA ILE A 84 -7.64 1.27 -7.43
C ILE A 84 -8.47 1.29 -8.71
N SER A 85 -9.28 0.26 -8.90
CA SER A 85 -10.16 0.10 -10.06
C SER A 85 -11.63 -0.03 -9.65
N LEU A 86 -12.53 0.38 -10.54
CA LEU A 86 -13.97 0.21 -10.39
C LEU A 86 -14.44 -0.94 -11.28
N LYS A 87 -15.15 -1.91 -10.71
CA LYS A 87 -15.79 -2.98 -11.47
C LYS A 87 -17.31 -2.79 -11.46
N THR A 88 -17.90 -2.58 -12.65
CA THR A 88 -19.36 -2.53 -12.82
C THR A 88 -19.90 -3.94 -13.10
N SER A 89 -21.19 -4.15 -12.83
CA SER A 89 -21.88 -5.44 -13.01
C SER A 89 -22.10 -5.85 -14.49
N GLU A 90 -21.66 -5.03 -15.45
CA GLU A 90 -21.83 -5.30 -16.88
C GLU A 90 -20.76 -6.27 -17.40
N VAL A 91 -21.06 -7.57 -17.34
CA VAL A 91 -20.33 -8.58 -18.11
C VAL A 91 -20.77 -8.51 -19.58
N LYS A 92 -20.12 -7.65 -20.37
CA LYS A 92 -19.89 -7.92 -21.79
C LYS A 92 -18.40 -8.14 -22.01
N LYS A 93 -17.98 -9.40 -22.03
CA LYS A 93 -16.85 -9.81 -22.86
C LYS A 93 -17.22 -9.49 -24.31
N GLN A 94 -16.78 -8.34 -24.80
CA GLN A 94 -16.60 -8.13 -26.23
C GLN A 94 -15.11 -7.90 -26.47
N THR A 95 -14.45 -8.95 -26.92
CA THR A 95 -13.28 -8.84 -27.79
C THR A 95 -13.74 -8.12 -29.06
N ASN A 96 -13.68 -6.80 -29.13
CA ASN A 96 -13.68 -6.08 -30.40
C ASN A 96 -13.18 -4.63 -30.29
N LYS A 97 -12.10 -4.37 -31.03
CA LYS A 97 -11.71 -3.12 -31.71
C LYS A 97 -12.10 -1.76 -31.09
N GLN A 98 -11.03 -1.03 -30.73
CA GLN A 98 -10.83 0.40 -30.98
C GLN A 98 -12.10 1.27 -31.04
N THR A 99 -12.61 1.73 -29.89
CA THR A 99 -13.35 2.99 -29.85
C THR A 99 -12.95 3.79 -28.61
N ASN A 100 -12.53 5.02 -28.87
CA ASN A 100 -12.24 6.07 -27.92
C ASN A 100 -13.45 6.30 -26.99
N LYS A 101 -13.41 5.74 -25.78
CA LYS A 101 -14.10 6.30 -24.62
C LYS A 101 -13.41 5.78 -23.37
N LYS A 102 -12.40 6.52 -22.90
CA LYS A 102 -11.81 6.29 -21.58
C LYS A 102 -12.93 6.53 -20.56
N PRO A 103 -13.43 5.52 -19.81
CA PRO A 103 -14.07 5.85 -18.54
C PRO A 103 -13.02 6.58 -17.71
N ALA A 104 -13.41 7.63 -17.01
CA ALA A 104 -12.53 8.43 -16.16
C ALA A 104 -11.92 7.52 -15.08
N SER A 105 -10.81 6.86 -15.42
CA SER A 105 -9.96 6.16 -14.49
C SER A 105 -9.21 7.25 -13.75
N CYS A 106 -9.70 7.61 -12.58
CA CYS A 106 -8.90 8.37 -11.62
C CYS A 106 -7.75 7.47 -11.19
N PHE A 107 -6.68 7.46 -11.99
CA PHE A 107 -5.41 6.87 -11.61
C PHE A 107 -4.78 7.76 -10.56
N LEU A 108 -4.89 7.36 -9.28
CA LEU A 108 -3.95 7.85 -8.28
C LEU A 108 -2.82 6.82 -8.21
N VAL A 109 -1.77 7.06 -9.00
CA VAL A 109 -0.47 6.43 -8.75
C VAL A 109 0.16 7.27 -7.65
N LEU A 110 0.23 6.73 -6.44
CA LEU A 110 1.03 7.30 -5.36
C LEU A 110 2.49 6.85 -5.49
#